data_AF-A0A410RIK8-F1
#
_entry.id   AF-A0A410RIK8-F1
#
_cell.length_a   1.000
_cell.length_b   1.000
_cell.length_c   1.000
_cell.angle_alpha   90.00
_cell.angle_beta   90.00
_cell.angle_gamma   90.00
#
_symmetry.space_group_name_H-M   'P 1'
#
loop_
_entity.id
_entity.type
_entity.pdbx_description
1 polymer ?
#
loop_
_entity_poly.entity_id
_entity_poly.type
_entity_poly.pdbx_seq_one_letter_code
_entity_poly.pdbx_strand_id
1 'polypeptide(L)'
;MPSPLTVDERRRWLYTLKQAPVLRHARASALLRLLERARPVEPQPGEGICREGEPVDGIYLLRSGEWRMTAGGAVLLHLRSGMSLGVEALARGTWPVTVTAASASCALFLPRAELEAVAVVPRVGTAPRTDVVTFRAQQGLELPPAMLSVLVELVAKVMVHDFGDRVLLVRAGTKRTEGAVRGADHVFRRTVTPGAPLLPEGEDFDCVLVDGVPVPESLTPREVRLMPPGGEADGVGAPVLPTVLLSPWRPMSSPTLRGRSLPDEDGWDEEAPPPGCRLRLDWERLVVRPGDSRPLAALGLDAGTRDALSRWARAITGRRVGLALSGGGVWGFYHVHLLRRLAALDVPVDFLSSASMGSLVGAYYCGTARDGREGLDGLRRLQHRARGGHLSAAALSSVVTTQAMEWLVRGDLGDLALEELPMGFLPVTTDLTTGRCVVLEKGPLALAVRASGSAPGVWAPTLQPPARYVDGAFTSMVPVDVLLHSGADLIFSSNIFPAGPHHAARPLLPGAVGLFLSALNPVARAKDLLASGVLLLHRSGDLESARGDLRYDVGTREHPLIGSMRFTHVDEVLDEAARDMGLEQKLLELKQAWEALRGRRNAAGGRWAA
;
A
#
# COMPACT_ATOMS: atom_id res chain seq x y z
N MET A 1 22.79 -22.22 -23.09
CA MET A 1 21.81 -21.27 -22.51
C MET A 1 21.96 -21.32 -21.00
N PRO A 2 21.99 -20.18 -20.29
CA PRO A 2 22.05 -20.20 -18.83
C PRO A 2 20.84 -20.97 -18.29
N SER A 3 21.04 -21.72 -17.20
CA SER A 3 19.92 -22.39 -16.53
C SER A 3 18.93 -21.34 -16.05
N PRO A 4 17.61 -21.57 -16.22
CA PRO A 4 16.59 -20.65 -15.75
C PRO A 4 16.73 -20.41 -14.25
N LEU A 5 16.34 -19.22 -13.80
CA LEU A 5 16.34 -18.87 -12.38
C LEU A 5 15.33 -19.76 -11.63
N THR A 6 15.79 -20.37 -10.54
CA THR A 6 14.88 -21.07 -9.61
C THR A 6 13.98 -20.06 -8.89
N VAL A 7 12.87 -20.53 -8.33
CA VAL A 7 11.94 -19.68 -7.56
C VAL A 7 12.65 -18.97 -6.40
N ASP A 8 13.54 -19.68 -5.70
CA ASP A 8 14.32 -19.10 -4.59
C ASP A 8 15.32 -18.04 -5.07
N GLU A 9 15.95 -18.24 -6.23
CA GLU A 9 16.84 -17.26 -6.85
C GLU A 9 16.05 -15.99 -7.23
N ARG A 10 14.89 -16.13 -7.88
CA ARG A 10 14.02 -14.99 -8.23
C ARG A 10 13.63 -14.19 -7.00
N ARG A 11 13.16 -14.85 -5.94
CA ARG A 11 12.75 -14.19 -4.68
C ARG A 11 13.90 -13.45 -4.02
N ARG A 12 15.06 -14.09 -3.91
CA ARG A 12 16.27 -13.48 -3.30
C ARG A 12 16.73 -12.27 -4.09
N TRP A 13 16.78 -12.38 -5.41
CA TRP A 13 17.24 -11.29 -6.27
C TRP A 13 16.23 -10.16 -6.37
N LEU A 14 14.93 -10.47 -6.40
CA LEU A 14 13.88 -9.46 -6.31
C LEU A 14 13.99 -8.67 -5.01
N TYR A 15 14.13 -9.35 -3.87
CA TYR A 15 14.37 -8.71 -2.58
C TYR A 15 15.60 -7.80 -2.62
N THR A 16 16.68 -8.27 -3.21
CA THR A 16 17.95 -7.54 -3.32
C THR A 16 17.82 -6.28 -4.18
N LEU A 17 17.18 -6.38 -5.35
CA LEU A 17 16.93 -5.23 -6.22
C LEU A 17 16.01 -4.21 -5.55
N LYS A 18 15.02 -4.67 -4.78
CA LYS A 18 14.14 -3.81 -4.00
C LYS A 18 14.84 -3.03 -2.88
N GLN A 19 16.02 -3.46 -2.43
CA GLN A 19 16.84 -2.68 -1.49
C GLN A 19 17.58 -1.52 -2.18
N ALA A 20 17.75 -1.55 -3.51
CA ALA A 20 18.39 -0.45 -4.22
C ALA A 20 17.48 0.79 -4.18
N PRO A 21 17.95 1.96 -3.70
CA PRO A 21 17.11 3.17 -3.62
C PRO A 21 16.46 3.58 -4.95
N VAL A 22 17.12 3.29 -6.07
CA VAL A 22 16.65 3.58 -7.43
C VAL A 22 15.55 2.61 -7.89
N LEU A 23 15.52 1.38 -7.37
CA LEU A 23 14.64 0.29 -7.84
C LEU A 23 13.59 -0.14 -6.82
N ARG A 24 13.66 0.37 -5.58
CA ARG A 24 12.71 0.07 -4.49
C ARG A 24 11.24 0.18 -4.93
N HIS A 25 10.96 1.10 -5.84
CA HIS A 25 9.61 1.43 -6.32
C HIS A 25 9.25 0.82 -7.67
N ALA A 26 10.20 0.18 -8.34
CA ALA A 26 9.93 -0.53 -9.58
C ALA A 26 8.95 -1.68 -9.31
N ARG A 27 7.97 -1.89 -10.19
CA ARG A 27 7.00 -2.99 -10.04
C ARG A 27 7.74 -4.33 -9.97
N ALA A 28 7.29 -5.23 -9.09
CA ALA A 28 7.92 -6.55 -8.94
C ALA A 28 7.95 -7.31 -10.28
N SER A 29 6.87 -7.27 -11.06
CA SER A 29 6.81 -7.85 -12.41
C SER A 29 7.83 -7.25 -13.39
N ALA A 30 8.08 -5.94 -13.31
CA ALA A 30 9.11 -5.30 -14.12
C ALA A 30 10.53 -5.71 -13.71
N LEU A 31 10.78 -5.87 -12.41
CA LEU A 31 12.05 -6.39 -11.89
C LEU A 31 12.25 -7.87 -12.21
N LEU A 32 11.20 -8.68 -12.18
CA LEU A 32 11.25 -10.10 -12.58
C LEU A 32 11.54 -10.25 -14.07
N ARG A 33 10.86 -9.48 -14.94
CA ARG A 33 11.20 -9.40 -16.38
C ARG A 33 12.63 -8.94 -16.62
N LEU A 34 13.12 -8.02 -15.80
CA LEU A 34 14.50 -7.56 -15.86
C LEU A 34 15.48 -8.66 -15.45
N LEU A 35 15.16 -9.46 -14.41
CA LEU A 35 15.95 -10.62 -13.99
C LEU A 35 16.00 -11.72 -15.06
N GLU A 36 14.91 -11.95 -15.78
CA GLU A 36 14.88 -12.89 -16.92
C GLU A 36 15.78 -12.45 -18.08
N ARG A 37 16.02 -11.14 -18.19
CA ARG A 37 16.90 -10.53 -19.21
C ARG A 37 18.33 -10.32 -18.71
N ALA A 38 18.64 -10.72 -17.48
CA ALA A 38 19.96 -10.54 -16.90
C ALA A 38 21.02 -11.32 -17.70
N ARG A 39 22.16 -10.67 -17.95
CA ARG A 39 23.22 -11.24 -18.80
C ARG A 39 24.17 -12.07 -17.94
N PRO A 40 24.41 -13.36 -18.23
CA PRO A 40 25.40 -14.13 -17.51
C PRO A 40 26.81 -13.60 -17.78
N VAL A 41 27.63 -13.52 -16.73
CA VAL A 41 29.05 -13.14 -16.77
C VAL A 41 29.83 -14.25 -16.08
N GLU A 42 30.76 -14.86 -16.83
CA GLU A 42 31.53 -16.04 -16.40
C GLU A 42 33.03 -15.73 -16.46
N PRO A 43 33.55 -14.97 -15.48
CA PRO A 43 34.96 -14.59 -15.46
C PRO A 43 35.88 -15.77 -15.14
N GLN A 44 37.08 -15.74 -15.74
CA GLN A 44 38.14 -16.68 -15.38
C GLN A 44 38.77 -16.32 -14.01
N PRO A 45 39.41 -17.27 -13.31
CA PRO A 45 40.13 -16.96 -12.08
C PRO A 45 41.15 -15.83 -12.29
N GLY A 46 41.06 -14.79 -11.47
CA GLY A 46 41.87 -13.57 -11.55
C GLY A 46 41.24 -12.42 -12.33
N GLU A 47 40.17 -12.67 -13.09
CA GLU A 47 39.47 -11.64 -13.87
C GLU A 47 38.51 -10.83 -12.99
N GLY A 48 38.46 -9.51 -13.24
CA GLY A 48 37.64 -8.56 -12.47
C GLY A 48 36.32 -8.25 -13.15
N ILE A 49 35.24 -8.17 -12.36
CA ILE A 49 33.92 -7.72 -12.86
C ILE A 49 33.67 -6.24 -12.59
N CYS A 50 34.38 -5.63 -11.64
CA CYS A 50 34.39 -4.18 -11.43
C CYS A 50 35.70 -3.73 -10.76
N ARG A 51 36.08 -2.46 -10.94
CA ARG A 51 37.27 -1.87 -10.33
C ARG A 51 36.97 -0.60 -9.55
N GLU A 52 37.67 -0.42 -8.45
CA GLU A 52 37.59 0.77 -7.60
C GLU A 52 37.86 2.05 -8.41
N GLY A 53 37.00 3.04 -8.27
CA GLY A 53 37.09 4.33 -8.95
C GLY A 53 36.47 4.38 -10.36
N GLU A 54 36.17 3.24 -10.98
CA GLU A 54 35.46 3.20 -12.26
C GLU A 54 33.97 3.55 -12.07
N PRO A 55 33.31 4.14 -13.09
CA PRO A 55 31.89 4.45 -13.02
C PRO A 55 31.06 3.17 -12.90
N VAL A 56 29.98 3.23 -12.11
CA VAL A 56 29.06 2.09 -11.95
C VAL A 56 28.23 1.90 -13.20
N ASP A 57 28.40 0.74 -13.80
CA ASP A 57 27.82 0.28 -15.06
C ASP A 57 26.59 -0.62 -14.86
N GLY A 58 26.37 -1.13 -13.64
CA GLY A 58 25.17 -1.92 -13.31
C GLY A 58 25.22 -2.60 -11.95
N ILE A 59 24.37 -3.61 -11.79
CA ILE A 59 24.34 -4.51 -10.63
C ILE A 59 24.82 -5.90 -11.06
N TYR A 60 25.66 -6.53 -10.23
CA TYR A 60 26.04 -7.93 -10.37
C TYR A 60 25.38 -8.76 -9.27
N LEU A 61 24.72 -9.86 -9.63
CA LEU A 61 24.14 -10.84 -8.72
C LEU A 61 25.00 -12.10 -8.76
N LEU A 62 25.73 -12.38 -7.68
CA LEU A 62 26.73 -13.44 -7.64
C LEU A 62 26.03 -14.79 -7.51
N ARG A 63 25.98 -15.58 -8.58
CA ARG A 63 25.23 -16.83 -8.64
C ARG A 63 26.04 -18.01 -8.12
N SER A 64 27.32 -18.10 -8.46
CA SER A 64 28.22 -19.17 -8.02
C SER A 64 29.69 -18.72 -7.98
N GLY A 65 30.54 -19.54 -7.38
CA GLY A 65 31.98 -19.31 -7.28
C GLY A 65 32.41 -18.50 -6.04
N GLU A 66 33.72 -18.29 -5.93
CA GLU A 66 34.33 -17.48 -4.87
C GLU A 66 34.88 -16.19 -5.45
N TRP A 67 34.63 -15.09 -4.76
CA TRP A 67 34.97 -13.76 -5.23
C TRP A 67 35.81 -13.04 -4.18
N ARG A 68 36.81 -12.29 -4.63
CA ARG A 68 37.71 -11.51 -3.78
C ARG A 68 37.41 -10.03 -3.97
N MET A 69 37.14 -9.33 -2.87
CA MET A 69 36.90 -7.90 -2.84
C MET A 69 38.10 -7.17 -2.23
N THR A 70 38.65 -6.20 -2.95
CA THR A 70 39.80 -5.40 -2.53
C THR A 70 39.49 -3.90 -2.58
N ALA A 71 40.09 -3.12 -1.69
CA ALA A 71 40.10 -1.65 -1.75
C ALA A 71 41.49 -1.13 -1.38
N GLY A 72 42.02 -0.16 -2.12
CA GLY A 72 43.38 0.36 -1.89
C GLY A 72 44.49 -0.71 -1.92
N GLY A 73 44.27 -1.81 -2.65
CA GLY A 73 45.21 -2.94 -2.74
C GLY A 73 45.12 -3.97 -1.59
N ALA A 74 44.33 -3.74 -0.54
CA ALA A 74 44.11 -4.69 0.55
C ALA A 74 42.85 -5.54 0.33
N VAL A 75 42.90 -6.82 0.68
CA VAL A 75 41.72 -7.71 0.64
C VAL A 75 40.82 -7.38 1.82
N LEU A 76 39.59 -6.96 1.53
CA LEU A 76 38.59 -6.63 2.55
C LEU A 76 37.78 -7.87 2.95
N LEU A 77 37.27 -8.60 1.97
CA LEU A 77 36.37 -9.72 2.19
C LEU A 77 36.38 -10.72 1.02
N HIS A 78 36.04 -11.96 1.31
CA HIS A 78 35.67 -12.96 0.32
C HIS A 78 34.14 -13.02 0.21
N LEU A 79 33.60 -12.76 -0.98
CA LEU A 79 32.16 -12.79 -1.23
C LEU A 79 31.76 -14.19 -1.71
N ARG A 80 30.54 -14.59 -1.34
CA ARG A 80 29.96 -15.89 -1.67
C ARG A 80 28.79 -15.75 -2.64
N SER A 81 28.43 -16.87 -3.25
CA SER A 81 27.16 -17.03 -3.97
C SER A 81 25.98 -16.53 -3.12
N GLY A 82 25.03 -15.84 -3.76
CA GLY A 82 23.85 -15.25 -3.14
C GLY A 82 24.00 -13.78 -2.73
N MET A 83 25.18 -13.19 -2.90
CA MET A 83 25.42 -11.76 -2.66
C MET A 83 25.23 -10.91 -3.93
N SER A 84 25.11 -9.60 -3.78
CA SER A 84 25.05 -8.67 -4.90
C SER A 84 26.05 -7.54 -4.76
N LEU A 85 26.40 -6.93 -5.88
CA LEU A 85 27.29 -5.78 -5.99
C LEU A 85 26.58 -4.67 -6.79
N GLY A 86 26.83 -3.42 -6.42
CA GLY A 86 26.33 -2.26 -7.17
C GLY A 86 25.03 -1.66 -6.64
N VAL A 87 24.27 -2.39 -5.80
CA VAL A 87 22.99 -1.93 -5.21
C VAL A 87 23.13 -0.56 -4.54
N GLU A 88 24.14 -0.36 -3.70
CA GLU A 88 24.45 0.93 -3.07
C GLU A 88 25.33 1.84 -3.96
N ALA A 89 26.21 1.24 -4.76
CA ALA A 89 27.15 1.99 -5.59
C ALA A 89 26.45 2.78 -6.71
N LEU A 90 25.29 2.31 -7.19
CA LEU A 90 24.43 3.02 -8.14
C LEU A 90 24.12 4.46 -7.70
N ALA A 91 23.89 4.68 -6.41
CA ALA A 91 23.62 6.02 -5.87
C ALA A 91 24.88 6.90 -5.81
N ARG A 92 26.06 6.30 -5.65
CA ARG A 92 27.35 6.99 -5.56
C ARG A 92 27.97 7.28 -6.93
N GLY A 93 27.61 6.50 -7.94
CA GLY A 93 28.07 6.66 -9.32
C GLY A 93 29.44 6.04 -9.64
N THR A 94 30.24 5.67 -8.64
CA THR A 94 31.54 5.00 -8.79
C THR A 94 31.66 3.77 -7.90
N TRP A 95 32.39 2.76 -8.38
CA TRP A 95 32.68 1.55 -7.64
C TRP A 95 33.63 1.85 -6.46
N PRO A 96 33.27 1.53 -5.21
CA PRO A 96 34.12 1.79 -4.05
C PRO A 96 35.19 0.70 -3.82
N VAL A 97 35.12 -0.40 -4.58
CA VAL A 97 35.93 -1.60 -4.41
C VAL A 97 36.20 -2.23 -5.77
N THR A 98 37.27 -3.03 -5.83
CA THR A 98 37.55 -3.94 -6.95
C THR A 98 37.09 -5.35 -6.58
N VAL A 99 36.40 -6.05 -7.49
CA VAL A 99 36.00 -7.44 -7.27
C VAL A 99 36.52 -8.34 -8.39
N THR A 100 37.26 -9.38 -8.01
CA THR A 100 37.82 -10.39 -8.92
C THR A 100 37.36 -11.80 -8.57
N ALA A 101 37.24 -12.66 -9.58
CA ALA A 101 36.92 -14.06 -9.38
C ALA A 101 38.14 -14.82 -8.83
N ALA A 102 37.98 -15.53 -7.71
CA ALA A 102 39.03 -16.38 -7.13
C ALA A 102 39.01 -17.81 -7.72
N SER A 103 37.86 -18.23 -8.24
CA SER A 103 37.65 -19.51 -8.93
C SER A 103 36.74 -19.31 -10.15
N ALA A 104 36.50 -20.36 -10.93
CA ALA A 104 35.51 -20.31 -12.01
C ALA A 104 34.14 -19.93 -11.41
N SER A 105 33.63 -18.76 -11.80
CA SER A 105 32.50 -18.12 -11.12
C SER A 105 31.46 -17.66 -12.12
N CYS A 106 30.21 -17.50 -11.67
CA CYS A 106 29.11 -17.01 -12.51
C CYS A 106 28.35 -15.91 -11.77
N ALA A 107 28.13 -14.79 -12.45
CA ALA A 107 27.29 -13.70 -12.00
C ALA A 107 26.23 -13.36 -13.06
N LEU A 108 25.15 -12.74 -12.63
CA LEU A 108 24.15 -12.14 -13.51
C LEU A 108 24.33 -10.63 -13.49
N PHE A 109 24.54 -10.04 -14.65
CA PHE A 109 24.72 -8.60 -14.82
C PHE A 109 23.44 -7.94 -15.30
N LEU A 110 23.06 -6.89 -14.58
CA LEU A 110 21.94 -6.02 -14.89
C LEU A 110 22.48 -4.64 -15.25
N PRO A 111 22.43 -4.23 -16.52
CA PRO A 111 22.99 -2.95 -16.95
C PRO A 111 22.25 -1.78 -16.32
N ARG A 112 23.00 -0.73 -15.97
CA ARG A 112 22.46 0.51 -15.41
C ARG A 112 21.34 1.11 -16.27
N ALA A 113 21.48 1.11 -17.60
CA ALA A 113 20.44 1.62 -18.49
C ALA A 113 19.11 0.83 -18.40
N GLU A 114 19.18 -0.49 -18.23
CA GLU A 114 17.97 -1.33 -18.09
C GLU A 114 17.37 -1.17 -16.67
N LEU A 115 18.23 -1.03 -15.66
CA LEU A 115 17.83 -0.71 -14.30
C LEU A 115 17.16 0.67 -14.24
N GLU A 116 17.72 1.68 -14.88
CA GLU A 116 17.13 3.02 -15.00
C GLU A 116 15.82 2.98 -15.79
N ALA A 117 15.74 2.22 -16.89
CA ALA A 117 14.49 2.07 -17.64
C ALA A 117 13.35 1.44 -16.80
N VAL A 118 13.69 0.51 -15.89
CA VAL A 118 12.72 -0.14 -14.98
C VAL A 118 12.48 0.69 -13.71
N ALA A 119 13.48 1.47 -13.27
CA ALA A 119 13.32 2.51 -12.26
C ALA A 119 12.37 3.61 -12.73
N VAL A 120 12.29 3.82 -14.04
CA VAL A 120 11.40 4.76 -14.72
C VAL A 120 10.02 4.13 -14.91
N VAL A 121 9.31 3.97 -13.78
CA VAL A 121 8.02 4.65 -13.67
C VAL A 121 8.25 5.75 -12.66
N PRO A 122 8.48 7.00 -13.10
CA PRO A 122 8.71 8.08 -12.16
C PRO A 122 7.42 8.30 -11.37
N ARG A 123 7.38 7.79 -10.14
CA ARG A 123 6.47 8.30 -9.11
C ARG A 123 6.96 9.61 -8.49
N VAL A 124 8.19 10.01 -8.81
CA VAL A 124 8.73 11.34 -8.55
C VAL A 124 9.60 11.73 -9.75
N GLY A 125 8.97 12.31 -10.77
CA GLY A 125 9.63 12.94 -11.91
C GLY A 125 9.21 14.39 -11.96
N THR A 126 10.19 15.29 -12.02
CA THR A 126 10.05 16.75 -12.02
C THR A 126 9.62 17.32 -13.37
N ALA A 127 9.23 16.46 -14.32
CA ALA A 127 8.79 16.89 -15.64
C ALA A 127 7.29 17.26 -15.63
N PRO A 128 6.90 18.38 -16.26
CA PRO A 128 5.52 18.78 -16.37
C PRO A 128 4.69 17.72 -17.12
N ARG A 129 3.54 17.36 -16.56
CA ARG A 129 2.62 16.37 -17.12
C ARG A 129 1.58 17.03 -18.02
N THR A 130 1.37 16.43 -19.19
CA THR A 130 0.12 16.59 -19.94
C THR A 130 -0.52 15.21 -20.06
N ASP A 131 -1.57 14.97 -19.29
CA ASP A 131 -2.32 13.71 -19.28
C ASP A 131 -3.78 14.00 -19.70
N VAL A 132 -4.34 13.18 -20.58
CA VAL A 132 -5.79 13.19 -20.88
C VAL A 132 -6.45 12.14 -20.01
N VAL A 133 -7.46 12.56 -19.25
CA VAL A 133 -8.27 11.72 -18.38
C VAL A 133 -9.69 11.75 -18.92
N THR A 134 -10.13 10.64 -19.49
CA THR A 134 -11.50 10.48 -20.01
C THR A 134 -12.39 9.85 -18.95
N PHE A 135 -13.69 10.17 -18.92
CA PHE A 135 -14.62 9.62 -17.93
C PHE A 135 -15.74 8.84 -18.62
N ARG A 136 -15.91 7.56 -18.28
CA ARG A 136 -16.93 6.69 -18.90
C ARG A 136 -17.77 5.96 -17.87
N ALA A 137 -19.10 6.00 -18.04
CA ALA A 137 -20.03 5.19 -17.26
C ALA A 137 -20.18 3.80 -17.89
N GLN A 138 -20.03 2.73 -17.10
CA GLN A 138 -20.25 1.36 -17.55
C GLN A 138 -21.75 1.10 -17.81
N GLN A 139 -22.07 0.20 -18.75
CA GLN A 139 -23.45 -0.22 -19.00
C GLN A 139 -24.12 -0.73 -17.71
N GLY A 140 -25.37 -0.33 -17.50
CA GLY A 140 -26.14 -0.65 -16.28
C GLY A 140 -26.04 0.39 -15.15
N LEU A 141 -25.20 1.42 -15.30
CA LEU A 141 -25.15 2.58 -14.39
C LEU A 141 -26.08 3.69 -14.89
N GLU A 142 -27.26 3.84 -14.26
CA GLU A 142 -28.19 4.92 -14.56
C GLU A 142 -27.79 6.22 -13.84
N LEU A 143 -26.95 7.04 -14.48
CA LEU A 143 -26.68 8.40 -14.05
C LEU A 143 -27.48 9.40 -14.90
N PRO A 144 -28.06 10.45 -14.30
CA PRO A 144 -28.55 11.59 -15.08
C PRO A 144 -27.40 12.14 -15.95
N PRO A 145 -27.62 12.42 -17.25
CA PRO A 145 -26.55 12.88 -18.15
C PRO A 145 -25.77 14.11 -17.64
N ALA A 146 -26.45 14.99 -16.87
CA ALA A 146 -25.84 16.17 -16.27
C ALA A 146 -24.96 15.87 -15.04
N MET A 147 -25.12 14.71 -14.39
CA MET A 147 -24.42 14.39 -13.14
C MET A 147 -22.94 14.08 -13.35
N LEU A 148 -22.61 13.35 -14.42
CA LEU A 148 -21.22 13.06 -14.75
C LEU A 148 -20.43 14.35 -14.99
N SER A 149 -21.02 15.30 -15.72
CA SER A 149 -20.48 16.66 -15.91
C SER A 149 -20.17 17.35 -14.57
N VAL A 150 -21.11 17.32 -13.63
CA VAL A 150 -20.95 17.96 -12.32
C VAL A 150 -19.83 17.30 -11.53
N LEU A 151 -19.72 15.96 -11.56
CA LEU A 151 -18.67 15.23 -10.87
C LEU A 151 -17.28 15.52 -11.43
N VAL A 152 -17.12 15.50 -12.75
CA VAL A 152 -15.85 15.84 -13.42
C VAL A 152 -15.44 17.27 -13.09
N GLU A 153 -16.38 18.22 -13.12
CA GLU A 153 -16.12 19.60 -12.73
C GLU A 153 -15.70 19.73 -11.26
N LEU A 154 -16.37 19.03 -10.35
CA LEU A 154 -16.02 19.06 -8.92
C LEU A 154 -14.64 18.49 -8.66
N VAL A 155 -14.30 17.36 -9.27
CA VAL A 155 -12.97 16.74 -9.13
C VAL A 155 -11.89 17.65 -9.71
N ALA A 156 -12.13 18.29 -10.85
CA ALA A 156 -11.21 19.29 -11.42
C ALA A 156 -11.01 20.48 -10.46
N LYS A 157 -12.09 21.00 -9.86
CA LYS A 157 -11.99 22.05 -8.83
C LYS A 157 -11.16 21.61 -7.63
N VAL A 158 -11.29 20.35 -7.19
CA VAL A 158 -10.47 19.80 -6.11
C VAL A 158 -9.01 19.72 -6.50
N MET A 159 -8.68 19.25 -7.71
CA MET A 159 -7.29 19.20 -8.19
C MET A 159 -6.65 20.59 -8.19
N VAL A 160 -7.35 21.60 -8.70
CA VAL A 160 -6.88 22.99 -8.72
C VAL A 160 -6.76 23.55 -7.29
N HIS A 161 -7.77 23.33 -6.44
CA HIS A 161 -7.83 23.90 -5.10
C HIS A 161 -6.82 23.26 -4.13
N ASP A 162 -6.72 21.93 -4.10
CA ASP A 162 -5.94 21.21 -3.08
C ASP A 162 -4.48 20.99 -3.48
N PHE A 163 -4.24 20.84 -4.79
CA PHE A 163 -2.94 20.47 -5.34
C PHE A 163 -2.34 21.57 -6.23
N GLY A 164 -3.13 22.56 -6.65
CA GLY A 164 -2.66 23.63 -7.51
C GLY A 164 -2.40 23.18 -8.95
N ASP A 165 -2.94 22.02 -9.34
CA ASP A 165 -2.87 21.49 -10.71
C ASP A 165 -3.56 22.49 -11.67
N ARG A 166 -3.08 22.65 -12.90
CA ARG A 166 -3.84 23.39 -13.91
C ARG A 166 -4.66 22.39 -14.73
N VAL A 167 -5.98 22.54 -14.67
CA VAL A 167 -6.91 21.61 -15.31
C VAL A 167 -7.65 22.30 -16.44
N LEU A 168 -7.66 21.67 -17.62
CA LEU A 168 -8.45 22.04 -18.78
C LEU A 168 -9.55 21.01 -19.00
N LEU A 169 -10.81 21.43 -18.82
CA LEU A 169 -11.97 20.64 -19.18
C LEU A 169 -12.34 20.89 -20.63
N VAL A 170 -12.46 19.81 -21.40
CA VAL A 170 -12.86 19.84 -22.81
C VAL A 170 -14.24 19.21 -22.93
N ARG A 171 -15.15 19.94 -23.59
CA ARG A 171 -16.54 19.52 -23.80
C ARG A 171 -16.90 19.53 -25.27
N ALA A 172 -17.63 18.52 -25.72
CA ALA A 172 -18.29 18.55 -27.03
C ALA A 172 -19.44 19.58 -27.04
N GLY A 173 -19.57 20.38 -28.10
CA GLY A 173 -20.69 21.30 -28.23
C GLY A 173 -20.78 22.01 -29.58
N THR A 174 -21.97 22.54 -29.89
CA THR A 174 -22.26 23.24 -31.15
C THR A 174 -21.66 24.65 -31.22
N LYS A 175 -21.42 25.30 -30.08
CA LYS A 175 -20.84 26.64 -29.99
C LYS A 175 -19.37 26.55 -29.54
N ARG A 176 -18.46 26.59 -30.51
CA ARG A 176 -17.01 26.54 -30.30
C ARG A 176 -16.52 27.78 -29.53
N THR A 177 -15.58 27.58 -28.60
CA THR A 177 -14.81 28.69 -28.01
C THR A 177 -13.50 28.89 -28.80
N GLU A 178 -13.11 30.15 -29.02
CA GLU A 178 -11.86 30.49 -29.73
C GLU A 178 -10.59 30.08 -28.95
N GLY A 179 -10.72 29.82 -27.64
CA GLY A 179 -9.65 29.33 -26.78
C GLY A 179 -10.18 28.72 -25.49
N ALA A 180 -9.28 28.41 -24.55
CA ALA A 180 -9.65 27.99 -23.21
C ALA A 180 -9.95 29.20 -22.32
N VAL A 181 -11.11 29.21 -21.67
CA VAL A 181 -11.54 30.28 -20.76
C VAL A 181 -11.25 29.86 -19.33
N ARG A 182 -10.54 30.70 -18.56
CA ARG A 182 -10.28 30.45 -17.15
C ARG A 182 -11.48 30.90 -16.30
N GLY A 183 -12.07 29.98 -15.54
CA GLY A 183 -13.14 30.29 -14.59
C GLY A 183 -12.63 30.94 -13.30
N ALA A 184 -13.57 31.45 -12.49
CA ALA A 184 -13.27 32.01 -11.16
C ALA A 184 -12.77 30.95 -10.17
N ASP A 185 -13.08 29.67 -10.43
CA ASP A 185 -12.55 28.48 -9.77
C ASP A 185 -11.15 28.06 -10.28
N HIS A 186 -10.55 28.86 -11.16
CA HIS A 186 -9.25 28.63 -11.79
C HIS A 186 -9.15 27.39 -12.70
N VAL A 187 -10.27 26.71 -12.97
CA VAL A 187 -10.37 25.65 -13.97
C VAL A 187 -10.51 26.26 -15.36
N PHE A 188 -9.73 25.79 -16.32
CA PHE A 188 -9.83 26.17 -17.72
C PHE A 188 -10.91 25.34 -18.41
N ARG A 189 -11.71 25.95 -19.28
CA ARG A 189 -12.79 25.26 -20.01
C ARG A 189 -12.72 25.59 -21.50
N ARG A 190 -12.93 24.59 -22.35
CA ARG A 190 -12.97 24.74 -23.80
C ARG A 190 -14.11 23.90 -24.39
N THR A 191 -14.85 24.49 -25.32
CA THR A 191 -15.86 23.76 -26.10
C THR A 191 -15.36 23.54 -27.51
N VAL A 192 -15.36 22.28 -27.94
CA VAL A 192 -14.91 21.84 -29.27
C VAL A 192 -16.05 21.14 -30.01
N THR A 193 -15.95 21.08 -31.33
CA THR A 193 -16.90 20.33 -32.16
C THR A 193 -16.81 18.82 -31.87
N PRO A 194 -17.94 18.09 -31.87
CA PRO A 194 -17.92 16.62 -31.77
C PRO A 194 -16.98 15.99 -32.81
N GLY A 195 -16.22 14.96 -32.42
CA GLY A 195 -15.25 14.28 -33.29
C GLY A 195 -13.90 14.98 -33.44
N ALA A 196 -13.59 16.00 -32.63
CA ALA A 196 -12.26 16.61 -32.58
C ALA A 196 -11.21 15.59 -32.06
N PRO A 197 -9.91 15.70 -32.43
CA PRO A 197 -8.88 14.71 -32.08
C PRO A 197 -8.72 14.41 -30.57
N LEU A 198 -9.19 15.32 -29.72
CA LEU A 198 -9.14 15.18 -28.26
C LEU A 198 -10.32 14.37 -27.69
N LEU A 199 -11.48 14.34 -28.36
CA LEU A 199 -12.70 13.62 -27.93
C LEU A 199 -12.92 12.40 -28.84
N PRO A 200 -12.93 11.18 -28.31
CA PRO A 200 -13.34 10.01 -29.07
C PRO A 200 -14.77 10.15 -29.62
N GLU A 201 -15.09 9.49 -30.74
CA GLU A 201 -16.45 9.51 -31.29
C GLU A 201 -17.47 8.99 -30.27
N GLY A 202 -18.47 9.82 -29.95
CA GLY A 202 -19.56 9.48 -29.02
C GLY A 202 -19.35 9.86 -27.55
N GLU A 203 -18.31 10.63 -27.21
CA GLU A 203 -18.03 11.03 -25.82
C GLU A 203 -18.35 12.49 -25.49
N ASP A 204 -18.83 12.73 -24.26
CA ASP A 204 -19.28 14.04 -23.80
C ASP A 204 -18.20 14.85 -23.05
N PHE A 205 -17.15 14.21 -22.49
CA PHE A 205 -16.20 14.86 -21.56
C PHE A 205 -14.78 14.28 -21.51
N ASP A 206 -13.79 15.17 -21.66
CA ASP A 206 -12.39 14.89 -21.31
C ASP A 206 -11.83 15.93 -20.32
N CYS A 207 -10.97 15.46 -19.42
CA CYS A 207 -10.19 16.30 -18.53
C CYS A 207 -8.72 16.23 -18.94
N VAL A 208 -8.13 17.36 -19.34
CA VAL A 208 -6.70 17.46 -19.67
C VAL A 208 -5.97 18.17 -18.52
N LEU A 209 -4.98 17.51 -17.93
CA LEU A 209 -4.09 18.11 -16.93
C LEU A 209 -2.93 18.81 -17.65
N VAL A 210 -2.59 20.06 -17.27
CA VAL A 210 -1.68 20.92 -18.04
C VAL A 210 -0.62 21.60 -17.15
N ASP A 211 0.51 20.96 -16.90
CA ASP A 211 1.54 21.54 -16.00
C ASP A 211 2.50 22.54 -16.68
N GLY A 212 1.97 23.55 -17.37
CA GLY A 212 2.79 24.61 -17.99
C GLY A 212 3.46 24.22 -19.30
N VAL A 213 3.02 23.12 -19.92
CA VAL A 213 3.40 22.68 -21.27
C VAL A 213 2.20 22.87 -22.20
N PRO A 214 2.39 23.25 -23.47
CA PRO A 214 1.32 23.24 -24.45
C PRO A 214 0.71 21.84 -24.59
N VAL A 215 -0.61 21.77 -24.79
CA VAL A 215 -1.32 20.49 -25.03
C VAL A 215 -0.83 19.88 -26.35
N PRO A 216 -0.14 18.72 -26.36
CA PRO A 216 0.29 18.05 -27.58
C PRO A 216 -0.88 17.63 -28.46
N GLU A 217 -0.65 17.49 -29.77
CA GLU A 217 -1.68 17.02 -30.73
C GLU A 217 -2.03 15.55 -30.55
N SER A 218 -1.13 14.74 -29.98
CA SER A 218 -1.37 13.36 -29.60
C SER A 218 -1.04 13.13 -28.13
N LEU A 219 -1.98 12.57 -27.40
CA LEU A 219 -1.85 12.26 -25.98
C LEU A 219 -2.32 10.84 -25.75
N THR A 220 -1.69 10.13 -24.80
CA THR A 220 -2.15 8.82 -24.38
C THR A 220 -3.25 9.00 -23.34
N PRO A 221 -4.52 8.67 -23.66
CA PRO A 221 -5.61 8.83 -22.71
C PRO A 221 -5.50 7.81 -21.57
N ARG A 222 -5.83 8.26 -20.36
CA ARG A 222 -6.13 7.42 -19.21
C ARG A 222 -7.63 7.46 -18.99
N GLU A 223 -8.25 6.30 -18.81
CA GLU A 223 -9.71 6.22 -18.71
C GLU A 223 -10.14 6.04 -17.25
N VAL A 224 -11.04 6.88 -16.76
CA VAL A 224 -11.73 6.71 -15.49
C VAL A 224 -13.09 6.04 -15.76
N ARG A 225 -13.22 4.78 -15.35
CA ARG A 225 -14.50 4.05 -15.44
C ARG A 225 -15.32 4.20 -14.17
N LEU A 226 -16.58 4.60 -14.33
CA LEU A 226 -17.62 4.59 -13.30
C LEU A 226 -18.42 3.29 -13.40
N MET A 227 -18.40 2.51 -12.32
CA MET A 227 -19.02 1.19 -12.27
C MET A 227 -20.14 1.14 -11.22
N PRO A 228 -21.22 0.37 -11.45
CA PRO A 228 -22.23 0.10 -10.43
C PRO A 228 -21.66 -0.76 -9.30
N PRO A 229 -22.29 -0.79 -8.11
CA PRO A 229 -21.80 -1.56 -6.99
C PRO A 229 -21.87 -3.05 -7.34
N GLY A 230 -20.71 -3.72 -7.25
CA GLY A 230 -20.57 -5.15 -7.55
C GLY A 230 -20.18 -5.50 -8.99
N GLY A 231 -20.09 -4.53 -9.92
CA GLY A 231 -19.61 -4.77 -11.28
C GLY A 231 -18.13 -5.17 -11.34
N GLU A 232 -17.78 -6.05 -12.27
CA GLU A 232 -16.40 -6.36 -12.66
C GLU A 232 -16.01 -5.53 -13.90
N ALA A 233 -14.72 -5.18 -14.03
CA ALA A 233 -14.26 -4.38 -15.15
C ALA A 233 -14.08 -5.29 -16.36
N ASP A 234 -14.85 -5.07 -17.43
CA ASP A 234 -14.67 -5.81 -18.67
C ASP A 234 -13.39 -5.36 -19.40
N GLY A 235 -12.61 -6.33 -19.87
CA GLY A 235 -11.32 -6.11 -20.53
C GLY A 235 -11.39 -5.56 -21.97
N VAL A 236 -10.24 -4.98 -22.36
CA VAL A 236 -9.78 -4.43 -23.66
C VAL A 236 -10.12 -2.97 -23.99
N GLY A 237 -9.10 -2.11 -23.84
CA GLY A 237 -8.99 -0.72 -24.35
C GLY A 237 -8.36 0.27 -23.34
N ALA A 238 -7.29 0.98 -23.74
CA ALA A 238 -6.52 2.02 -23.00
C ALA A 238 -6.08 1.67 -21.54
N PRO A 239 -5.08 2.34 -20.92
CA PRO A 239 -4.81 2.15 -19.50
C PRO A 239 -5.99 2.70 -18.67
N VAL A 240 -6.91 1.82 -18.27
CA VAL A 240 -8.02 2.15 -17.38
C VAL A 240 -7.47 2.43 -15.99
N LEU A 241 -7.71 3.64 -15.48
CA LEU A 241 -7.64 3.96 -14.07
C LEU A 241 -8.94 3.49 -13.41
N PRO A 242 -8.95 2.36 -12.68
CA PRO A 242 -10.09 2.03 -11.86
C PRO A 242 -10.15 3.07 -10.76
N THR A 243 -11.16 3.93 -10.87
CA THR A 243 -11.17 5.14 -10.03
C THR A 243 -12.53 5.36 -9.43
N VAL A 244 -13.58 4.70 -9.92
CA VAL A 244 -14.94 5.03 -9.49
C VAL A 244 -15.83 3.80 -9.41
N LEU A 245 -16.08 3.36 -8.18
CA LEU A 245 -17.28 2.62 -7.86
C LEU A 245 -18.31 3.60 -7.31
N LEU A 246 -19.36 3.87 -8.09
CA LEU A 246 -20.51 4.62 -7.59
C LEU A 246 -21.39 3.65 -6.83
N SER A 247 -21.45 3.83 -5.52
CA SER A 247 -22.45 3.13 -4.71
C SER A 247 -23.70 4.02 -4.63
N PRO A 248 -24.82 3.70 -5.31
CA PRO A 248 -26.12 3.97 -4.72
C PRO A 248 -26.10 3.44 -3.30
N TRP A 249 -26.64 4.20 -2.36
CA TRP A 249 -26.79 3.79 -0.97
C TRP A 249 -27.83 2.65 -0.90
N ARG A 250 -27.40 1.44 -1.27
CA ARG A 250 -28.12 0.20 -1.01
C ARG A 250 -27.08 -0.84 -0.57
N PRO A 251 -27.22 -1.39 0.64
CA PRO A 251 -26.28 -2.39 1.12
C PRO A 251 -26.38 -3.64 0.27
N MET A 252 -25.33 -3.94 -0.48
CA MET A 252 -25.11 -5.25 -1.06
C MET A 252 -24.19 -6.00 -0.11
N SER A 253 -24.72 -6.46 1.01
CA SER A 253 -23.97 -7.35 1.88
C SER A 253 -23.90 -8.72 1.22
N SER A 254 -22.80 -9.03 0.53
CA SER A 254 -22.46 -10.44 0.27
C SER A 254 -22.40 -11.14 1.63
N PRO A 255 -23.13 -12.25 1.86
CA PRO A 255 -23.08 -12.97 3.14
C PRO A 255 -21.73 -13.67 3.34
N THR A 256 -20.94 -13.82 2.27
CA THR A 256 -19.64 -14.49 2.27
C THR A 256 -18.52 -13.51 2.01
N LEU A 257 -17.33 -13.81 2.55
CA LEU A 257 -16.13 -13.05 2.22
C LEU A 257 -15.69 -13.46 0.83
N ARG A 258 -15.25 -12.48 0.04
CA ARG A 258 -14.48 -12.72 -1.17
C ARG A 258 -13.21 -11.92 -1.08
N GLY A 259 -12.13 -12.56 -1.49
CA GLY A 259 -10.81 -11.96 -1.48
C GLY A 259 -9.98 -12.54 -2.59
N ARG A 260 -8.91 -11.84 -2.93
CA ARG A 260 -7.90 -12.32 -3.86
C ARG A 260 -6.73 -12.88 -3.07
N SER A 261 -6.18 -14.00 -3.51
CA SER A 261 -4.85 -14.38 -3.04
C SER A 261 -3.87 -13.30 -3.47
N LEU A 262 -2.90 -12.96 -2.62
CA LEU A 262 -1.72 -12.30 -3.14
C LEU A 262 -1.13 -13.23 -4.21
N PRO A 263 -0.86 -12.73 -5.43
CA PRO A 263 -0.43 -13.58 -6.53
C PRO A 263 0.85 -14.32 -6.12
N ASP A 264 0.93 -15.61 -6.45
CA ASP A 264 2.24 -16.23 -6.66
C ASP A 264 2.90 -15.51 -7.85
N GLU A 265 4.23 -15.52 -7.97
CA GLU A 265 4.95 -14.78 -9.03
C GLU A 265 4.42 -15.06 -10.46
N ASP A 266 3.72 -16.18 -10.68
CA ASP A 266 3.17 -16.62 -11.97
C ASP A 266 1.64 -16.42 -12.15
N GLY A 267 0.92 -15.93 -11.13
CA GLY A 267 -0.56 -15.85 -11.11
C GLY A 267 -1.12 -14.43 -11.20
N TRP A 268 -0.32 -13.48 -11.72
CA TRP A 268 -0.73 -12.09 -11.88
C TRP A 268 -1.74 -12.00 -13.03
N ASP A 269 -2.97 -11.62 -12.72
CA ASP A 269 -3.86 -11.08 -13.74
C ASP A 269 -3.41 -9.64 -14.03
N GLU A 270 -2.57 -9.48 -15.06
CA GLU A 270 -2.07 -8.17 -15.52
C GLU A 270 -3.18 -7.22 -15.96
N GLU A 271 -4.37 -7.76 -16.21
CA GLU A 271 -5.55 -6.99 -16.61
C GLU A 271 -6.47 -6.66 -15.43
N ALA A 272 -6.24 -7.25 -14.24
CA ALA A 272 -7.06 -6.97 -13.07
C ALA A 272 -6.90 -5.50 -12.66
N PRO A 273 -7.98 -4.70 -12.67
CA PRO A 273 -7.91 -3.30 -12.28
C PRO A 273 -7.44 -3.16 -10.82
N PRO A 274 -6.55 -2.21 -10.49
CA PRO A 274 -6.34 -1.82 -9.10
C PRO A 274 -7.68 -1.54 -8.38
N PRO A 275 -7.78 -1.73 -7.05
CA PRO A 275 -8.97 -1.38 -6.31
C PRO A 275 -9.29 0.11 -6.50
N GLY A 276 -10.47 0.38 -7.05
CA GLY A 276 -10.88 1.73 -7.39
C GLY A 276 -11.17 2.58 -6.16
N CYS A 277 -11.04 3.90 -6.30
CA CYS A 277 -11.54 4.82 -5.28
C CYS A 277 -13.07 4.81 -5.27
N ARG A 278 -13.66 4.79 -4.08
CA ARG A 278 -15.12 4.77 -3.92
C ARG A 278 -15.59 6.19 -3.63
N LEU A 279 -16.52 6.69 -4.45
CA LEU A 279 -17.23 7.92 -4.12
C LEU A 279 -18.54 7.53 -3.47
N ARG A 280 -18.67 7.85 -2.19
CA ARG A 280 -19.97 7.87 -1.56
C ARG A 280 -20.59 9.23 -1.84
N LEU A 281 -21.68 9.24 -2.59
CA LEU A 281 -22.30 10.47 -3.03
C LEU A 281 -23.81 10.33 -2.96
N ASP A 282 -24.45 11.21 -2.19
CA ASP A 282 -25.88 11.45 -2.28
C ASP A 282 -26.09 12.58 -3.30
N TRP A 283 -26.30 12.19 -4.55
CA TRP A 283 -26.40 13.15 -5.65
C TRP A 283 -27.69 13.99 -5.62
N GLU A 284 -28.68 13.61 -4.83
CA GLU A 284 -29.88 14.43 -4.60
C GLU A 284 -29.58 15.62 -3.69
N ARG A 285 -28.55 15.51 -2.84
CA ARG A 285 -28.06 16.57 -1.96
C ARG A 285 -26.96 17.44 -2.59
N LEU A 286 -26.47 17.07 -3.76
CA LEU A 286 -25.50 17.88 -4.52
C LEU A 286 -26.18 19.18 -4.99
N VAL A 287 -25.88 20.29 -4.31
CA VAL A 287 -26.45 21.62 -4.61
C VAL A 287 -25.80 22.27 -5.85
N VAL A 288 -24.90 21.57 -6.54
CA VAL A 288 -24.07 22.12 -7.61
C VAL A 288 -24.73 21.89 -8.96
N ARG A 289 -24.98 22.98 -9.69
CA ARG A 289 -25.53 22.95 -11.04
C ARG A 289 -24.41 22.77 -12.08
N PRO A 290 -24.70 22.20 -13.26
CA PRO A 290 -23.75 22.17 -14.37
C PRO A 290 -23.24 23.58 -14.70
N GLY A 291 -21.92 23.75 -14.81
CA GLY A 291 -21.30 25.04 -15.13
C GLY A 291 -21.23 26.04 -13.97
N ASP A 292 -21.48 25.63 -12.72
CA ASP A 292 -21.25 26.49 -11.55
C ASP A 292 -19.77 26.90 -11.48
N SER A 293 -19.46 28.17 -11.71
CA SER A 293 -18.08 28.67 -11.76
C SER A 293 -17.54 29.13 -10.40
N ARG A 294 -18.31 29.00 -9.32
CA ARG A 294 -17.86 29.41 -7.99
C ARG A 294 -16.67 28.54 -7.54
N PRO A 295 -15.70 29.12 -6.79
CA PRO A 295 -14.62 28.36 -6.18
C PRO A 295 -15.14 27.24 -5.29
N LEU A 296 -14.37 26.17 -5.15
CA LEU A 296 -14.75 24.98 -4.38
C LEU A 296 -15.23 25.29 -2.95
N ALA A 297 -14.54 26.21 -2.27
CA ALA A 297 -14.88 26.64 -0.91
C ALA A 297 -16.27 27.31 -0.80
N ALA A 298 -16.80 27.88 -1.89
CA ALA A 298 -18.10 28.55 -1.92
C ALA A 298 -19.27 27.62 -2.28
N LEU A 299 -19.01 26.32 -2.54
CA LEU A 299 -20.03 25.35 -2.91
C LEU A 299 -20.76 24.73 -1.71
N GLY A 300 -20.23 24.87 -0.49
CA GLY A 300 -20.87 24.37 0.73
C GLY A 300 -21.02 22.85 0.78
N LEU A 301 -20.07 22.10 0.21
CA LEU A 301 -20.07 20.63 0.25
C LEU A 301 -19.91 20.12 1.68
N ASP A 302 -20.61 19.05 2.04
CA ASP A 302 -20.39 18.37 3.31
C ASP A 302 -19.00 17.69 3.33
N ALA A 303 -18.51 17.41 4.54
CA ALA A 303 -17.18 16.84 4.74
C ALA A 303 -17.01 15.48 4.05
N GLY A 304 -18.05 14.64 4.02
CA GLY A 304 -18.01 13.31 3.39
C GLY A 304 -17.84 13.42 1.88
N THR A 305 -18.69 14.22 1.23
CA THR A 305 -18.56 14.51 -0.20
C THR A 305 -17.20 15.12 -0.53
N ARG A 306 -16.73 16.06 0.30
CA ARG A 306 -15.45 16.74 0.12
C ARG A 306 -14.26 15.77 0.18
N ASP A 307 -14.21 14.88 1.17
CA ASP A 307 -13.16 13.87 1.32
C ASP A 307 -13.18 12.88 0.16
N ALA A 308 -14.37 12.41 -0.23
CA ALA A 308 -14.54 11.48 -1.34
C ALA A 308 -14.02 12.07 -2.68
N LEU A 309 -14.30 13.35 -2.95
CA LEU A 309 -13.75 14.05 -4.13
C LEU A 309 -12.23 14.25 -4.03
N SER A 310 -11.68 14.52 -2.84
CA SER A 310 -10.22 14.59 -2.63
C SER A 310 -9.53 13.25 -2.87
N ARG A 311 -10.14 12.13 -2.47
CA ARG A 311 -9.61 10.77 -2.77
C ARG A 311 -9.53 10.53 -4.27
N TRP A 312 -10.56 10.92 -5.01
CA TRP A 312 -10.55 10.84 -6.48
C TRP A 312 -9.47 11.68 -7.11
N ALA A 313 -9.36 12.93 -6.69
CA ALA A 313 -8.34 13.82 -7.21
C ALA A 313 -6.93 13.28 -6.93
N ARG A 314 -6.68 12.70 -5.74
CA ARG A 314 -5.43 11.98 -5.45
C ARG A 314 -5.23 10.75 -6.33
N ALA A 315 -6.27 9.98 -6.61
CA ALA A 315 -6.19 8.78 -7.44
C ALA A 315 -5.84 9.09 -8.89
N ILE A 316 -6.54 10.06 -9.49
CA ILE A 316 -6.32 10.48 -10.88
C ILE A 316 -4.91 11.06 -11.05
N THR A 317 -4.43 11.79 -10.04
CA THR A 317 -3.13 12.47 -10.11
C THR A 317 -1.95 11.65 -9.58
N GLY A 318 -2.20 10.43 -9.10
CA GLY A 318 -1.16 9.54 -8.56
C GLY A 318 -0.51 10.09 -7.30
N ARG A 319 -1.35 10.41 -6.31
CA ARG A 319 -1.00 10.96 -4.99
C ARG A 319 -1.65 10.17 -3.85
N ARG A 320 -1.93 8.87 -4.05
CA ARG A 320 -2.63 8.04 -3.04
C ARG A 320 -1.70 7.63 -1.91
N VAL A 321 -2.16 7.74 -0.67
CA VAL A 321 -1.40 7.33 0.52
C VAL A 321 -1.93 5.99 1.05
N GLY A 322 -1.05 5.00 1.19
CA GLY A 322 -1.34 3.68 1.75
C GLY A 322 -0.73 3.49 3.12
N LEU A 323 -1.45 2.81 4.01
CA LEU A 323 -0.99 2.49 5.37
C LEU A 323 -1.07 0.98 5.61
N ALA A 324 0.05 0.35 5.96
CA ALA A 324 0.12 -1.08 6.29
C ALA A 324 0.25 -1.25 7.81
N LEU A 325 -0.74 -1.87 8.44
CA LEU A 325 -0.83 -2.04 9.89
C LEU A 325 -0.59 -3.48 10.32
N SER A 326 0.40 -3.70 11.17
CA SER A 326 0.70 -5.04 11.66
C SER A 326 -0.33 -5.58 12.64
N GLY A 327 -0.29 -6.91 12.84
CA GLY A 327 -0.88 -7.55 14.01
C GLY A 327 -0.13 -7.20 15.30
N GLY A 328 -0.68 -7.60 16.46
CA GLY A 328 0.05 -7.51 17.73
C GLY A 328 -0.73 -7.43 19.03
N GLY A 329 -2.01 -7.84 19.06
CA GLY A 329 -2.83 -7.78 20.28
C GLY A 329 -2.94 -6.36 20.81
N VAL A 330 -2.82 -6.15 22.13
CA VAL A 330 -2.95 -4.83 22.78
C VAL A 330 -2.03 -3.76 22.19
N TRP A 331 -0.88 -4.15 21.64
CA TRP A 331 0.04 -3.21 20.99
C TRP A 331 -0.55 -2.53 19.76
N GLY A 332 -1.60 -3.09 19.15
CA GLY A 332 -2.31 -2.44 18.04
C GLY A 332 -2.91 -1.08 18.42
N PHE A 333 -3.00 -0.73 19.71
CA PHE A 333 -3.35 0.64 20.11
C PHE A 333 -2.27 1.69 19.76
N TYR A 334 -1.04 1.30 19.42
CA TYR A 334 -0.11 2.20 18.72
C TYR A 334 -0.70 2.71 17.40
N HIS A 335 -1.41 1.86 16.65
CA HIS A 335 -2.07 2.25 15.40
C HIS A 335 -3.18 3.28 15.65
N VAL A 336 -3.86 3.21 16.80
CA VAL A 336 -4.88 4.19 17.22
C VAL A 336 -4.22 5.57 17.43
N HIS A 337 -3.06 5.62 18.10
CA HIS A 337 -2.30 6.85 18.27
C HIS A 337 -1.80 7.38 16.91
N LEU A 338 -1.18 6.51 16.10
CA LEU A 338 -0.70 6.82 14.75
C LEU A 338 -1.79 7.45 13.90
N LEU A 339 -2.97 6.83 13.79
CA LEU A 339 -4.08 7.34 12.97
C LEU A 339 -4.60 8.68 13.49
N ARG A 340 -4.66 8.90 14.81
CA ARG A 340 -4.99 10.21 15.41
C ARG A 340 -3.96 11.28 15.07
N ARG A 341 -2.68 10.92 15.02
CA ARG A 341 -1.60 11.83 14.64
C ARG A 341 -1.63 12.15 13.14
N LEU A 342 -1.87 11.17 12.27
CA LEU A 342 -2.03 11.42 10.83
C LEU A 342 -3.16 12.41 10.54
N ALA A 343 -4.29 12.20 11.19
CA ALA A 343 -5.42 13.12 11.22
C ALA A 343 -5.02 14.55 11.63
N ALA A 344 -4.35 14.68 12.79
CA ALA A 344 -3.87 15.98 13.27
C ALA A 344 -2.78 16.63 12.40
N LEU A 345 -2.13 15.86 11.53
CA LEU A 345 -1.08 16.31 10.61
C LEU A 345 -1.61 16.58 9.19
N ASP A 346 -2.92 16.42 8.95
CA ASP A 346 -3.59 16.51 7.64
C ASP A 346 -2.98 15.57 6.58
N VAL A 347 -2.54 14.38 7.01
CA VAL A 347 -2.05 13.32 6.11
C VAL A 347 -3.21 12.37 5.78
N PRO A 348 -3.67 12.30 4.52
CA PRO A 348 -4.77 11.44 4.15
C PRO A 348 -4.37 9.97 4.18
N VAL A 349 -5.37 9.09 4.33
CA VAL A 349 -5.21 7.64 4.22
C VAL A 349 -6.18 7.13 3.15
N ASP A 350 -5.68 6.72 1.98
CA ASP A 350 -6.49 6.24 0.85
C ASP A 350 -6.68 4.72 0.86
N PHE A 351 -5.64 4.00 1.27
CA PHE A 351 -5.67 2.55 1.44
C PHE A 351 -5.19 2.18 2.84
N LEU A 352 -5.81 1.17 3.42
CA LEU A 352 -5.40 0.59 4.70
C LEU A 352 -5.36 -0.93 4.54
N SER A 353 -4.16 -1.50 4.51
CA SER A 353 -3.97 -2.94 4.58
C SER A 353 -3.60 -3.34 6.00
N SER A 354 -4.08 -4.49 6.47
CA SER A 354 -3.91 -4.85 7.87
C SER A 354 -3.99 -6.33 8.18
N ALA A 355 -3.32 -6.75 9.26
CA ALA A 355 -3.43 -8.09 9.82
C ALA A 355 -3.89 -8.05 11.30
N SER A 356 -4.66 -9.04 11.73
CA SER A 356 -5.01 -9.26 13.14
C SER A 356 -5.58 -8.01 13.83
N MET A 357 -4.98 -7.55 14.94
CA MET A 357 -5.38 -6.32 15.62
C MET A 357 -5.33 -5.08 14.71
N GLY A 358 -4.42 -5.00 13.75
CA GLY A 358 -4.41 -3.96 12.73
C GLY A 358 -5.76 -3.91 11.98
N SER A 359 -6.37 -5.07 11.70
CA SER A 359 -7.68 -5.17 11.06
C SER A 359 -8.81 -4.73 11.97
N LEU A 360 -8.71 -4.99 13.29
CA LEU A 360 -9.69 -4.46 14.24
C LEU A 360 -9.63 -2.92 14.29
N VAL A 361 -8.43 -2.35 14.43
CA VAL A 361 -8.24 -0.88 14.44
C VAL A 361 -8.68 -0.26 13.11
N GLY A 362 -8.26 -0.85 12.00
CA GLY A 362 -8.62 -0.44 10.65
C GLY A 362 -10.13 -0.46 10.41
N ALA A 363 -10.84 -1.49 10.88
CA ALA A 363 -12.29 -1.57 10.73
C ALA A 363 -13.03 -0.46 11.49
N TYR A 364 -12.62 -0.14 12.72
CA TYR A 364 -13.23 0.97 13.47
C TYR A 364 -12.93 2.32 12.82
N TYR A 365 -11.70 2.53 12.36
CA TYR A 365 -11.31 3.73 11.64
C TYR A 365 -12.11 3.89 10.34
N CYS A 366 -12.05 2.91 9.44
CA CYS A 366 -12.71 2.94 8.15
C CYS A 366 -14.24 2.92 8.25
N GLY A 367 -14.80 2.13 9.17
CA GLY A 367 -16.24 1.96 9.35
C GLY A 367 -16.96 3.24 9.79
N THR A 368 -16.27 4.13 10.51
CA THR A 368 -16.83 5.40 11.00
C THR A 368 -16.41 6.61 10.18
N ALA A 369 -15.56 6.45 9.16
CA ALA A 369 -15.11 7.55 8.30
C ALA A 369 -16.15 8.02 7.27
N ARG A 370 -17.40 7.57 7.37
CA ARG A 370 -18.45 7.73 6.37
C ARG A 370 -18.95 9.16 6.20
N ASP A 371 -18.86 9.98 7.25
CA ASP A 371 -19.33 11.36 7.26
C ASP A 371 -18.21 12.38 6.98
N GLY A 372 -17.07 11.92 6.43
CA GLY A 372 -15.89 12.76 6.16
C GLY A 372 -15.08 13.13 7.40
N ARG A 373 -15.41 12.52 8.55
CA ARG A 373 -14.55 12.53 9.74
C ARG A 373 -13.51 11.44 9.56
N GLU A 374 -12.26 11.68 9.93
CA GLU A 374 -11.13 10.75 9.75
C GLU A 374 -11.22 9.51 10.67
N GLY A 375 -12.38 8.84 10.78
CA GLY A 375 -12.56 7.61 11.55
C GLY A 375 -12.33 7.73 13.07
N LEU A 376 -12.13 8.94 13.59
CA LEU A 376 -11.68 9.17 14.97
C LEU A 376 -12.71 8.73 16.02
N ASP A 377 -14.01 8.79 15.68
CA ASP A 377 -15.10 8.33 16.55
C ASP A 377 -15.04 6.81 16.74
N GLY A 378 -14.71 6.06 15.69
CA GLY A 378 -14.46 4.61 15.78
C GLY A 378 -13.25 4.30 16.65
N LEU A 379 -12.16 5.05 16.49
CA LEU A 379 -10.97 4.89 17.34
C LEU A 379 -11.27 5.14 18.82
N ARG A 380 -12.08 6.16 19.15
CA ARG A 380 -12.55 6.44 20.52
C ARG A 380 -13.43 5.31 21.05
N ARG A 381 -14.34 4.80 20.23
CA ARG A 381 -15.22 3.67 20.58
C ARG A 381 -14.41 2.41 20.88
N LEU A 382 -13.44 2.06 20.04
CA LEU A 382 -12.55 0.91 20.26
C LEU A 382 -11.77 1.04 21.58
N GLN A 383 -11.21 2.23 21.85
CA GLN A 383 -10.53 2.51 23.13
C GLN A 383 -11.49 2.35 24.32
N HIS A 384 -12.73 2.85 24.22
CA HIS A 384 -13.74 2.67 25.27
C HIS A 384 -14.07 1.19 25.50
N ARG A 385 -14.21 0.38 24.44
CA ARG A 385 -14.44 -1.07 24.55
C ARG A 385 -13.27 -1.80 25.21
N ALA A 386 -12.04 -1.37 24.97
CA ALA A 386 -10.86 -1.92 25.61
C ALA A 386 -10.80 -1.56 27.10
N ARG A 387 -10.98 -0.27 27.44
CA ARG A 387 -11.05 0.21 28.84
C ARG A 387 -12.14 -0.49 29.66
N GLY A 388 -13.33 -0.62 29.07
CA GLY A 388 -14.47 -1.29 29.71
C GLY A 388 -14.35 -2.82 29.80
N GLY A 389 -13.24 -3.40 29.38
CA GLY A 389 -13.01 -4.85 29.43
C GLY A 389 -13.80 -5.67 28.41
N HIS A 390 -14.66 -5.05 27.60
CA HIS A 390 -15.45 -5.74 26.57
C HIS A 390 -14.56 -6.46 25.56
N LEU A 391 -13.45 -5.83 25.14
CA LEU A 391 -12.52 -6.44 24.20
C LEU A 391 -11.78 -7.64 24.82
N SER A 392 -11.36 -7.52 26.09
CA SER A 392 -10.79 -8.64 26.84
C SER A 392 -11.79 -9.76 27.08
N ALA A 393 -13.05 -9.45 27.36
CA ALA A 393 -14.11 -10.44 27.50
C ALA A 393 -14.38 -11.17 26.18
N ALA A 394 -14.46 -10.44 25.06
CA ALA A 394 -14.59 -11.03 23.73
C ALA A 394 -13.39 -11.94 23.38
N ALA A 395 -12.18 -11.51 23.71
CA ALA A 395 -10.97 -12.31 23.56
C ALA A 395 -10.99 -13.58 24.44
N LEU A 396 -11.35 -13.50 25.72
CA LEU A 396 -11.44 -14.65 26.62
C LEU A 396 -12.54 -15.64 26.22
N SER A 397 -13.65 -15.12 25.71
CA SER A 397 -14.77 -15.93 25.26
C SER A 397 -14.44 -16.78 24.03
N SER A 398 -13.31 -16.53 23.36
CA SER A 398 -12.85 -17.31 22.18
C SER A 398 -12.70 -18.80 22.43
N VAL A 399 -12.41 -19.17 23.68
CA VAL A 399 -12.30 -20.57 24.13
C VAL A 399 -13.64 -21.29 24.06
N VAL A 400 -14.75 -20.54 24.19
CA VAL A 400 -16.13 -21.06 24.21
C VAL A 400 -16.85 -20.78 22.90
N THR A 401 -16.69 -19.57 22.35
CA THR A 401 -17.32 -19.12 21.11
C THR A 401 -16.38 -18.26 20.29
N THR A 402 -16.27 -18.58 19.00
CA THR A 402 -15.47 -17.80 18.06
C THR A 402 -16.19 -16.60 17.48
N GLN A 403 -17.48 -16.40 17.82
CA GLN A 403 -18.30 -15.32 17.26
C GLN A 403 -18.23 -14.01 18.06
N ALA A 404 -17.71 -14.02 19.29
CA ALA A 404 -17.81 -12.86 20.17
C ALA A 404 -17.15 -11.60 19.61
N MET A 405 -16.00 -11.73 18.94
CA MET A 405 -15.35 -10.59 18.27
C MET A 405 -16.20 -10.05 17.12
N GLU A 406 -16.77 -10.93 16.31
CA GLU A 406 -17.67 -10.54 15.21
C GLU A 406 -18.92 -9.82 15.75
N TRP A 407 -19.53 -10.33 16.82
CA TRP A 407 -20.68 -9.69 17.45
C TRP A 407 -20.34 -8.33 18.07
N LEU A 408 -19.16 -8.20 18.69
CA LEU A 408 -18.70 -6.92 19.22
C LEU A 408 -18.54 -5.88 18.11
N VAL A 409 -17.86 -6.24 17.02
CA VAL A 409 -17.64 -5.36 15.87
C VAL A 409 -18.97 -5.02 15.18
N ARG A 410 -19.83 -6.01 14.92
CA ARG A 410 -21.16 -5.79 14.32
C ARG A 410 -22.05 -4.93 15.22
N GLY A 411 -22.01 -5.12 16.54
CA GLY A 411 -22.78 -4.30 17.49
C GLY A 411 -22.33 -2.84 17.53
N ASP A 412 -21.06 -2.56 17.24
CA ASP A 412 -20.50 -1.21 17.27
C ASP A 412 -20.56 -0.48 15.93
N LEU A 413 -20.40 -1.19 14.81
CA LEU A 413 -20.31 -0.62 13.46
C LEU A 413 -21.54 -0.90 12.59
N GLY A 414 -22.42 -1.82 13.00
CA GLY A 414 -23.55 -2.30 12.21
C GLY A 414 -23.13 -3.32 11.14
N ASP A 415 -24.07 -3.63 10.24
CA ASP A 415 -23.88 -4.59 9.14
C ASP A 415 -23.19 -3.94 7.92
N LEU A 416 -21.99 -3.41 8.15
CA LEU A 416 -21.18 -2.84 7.07
C LEU A 416 -20.52 -3.97 6.27
N ALA A 417 -20.40 -3.77 4.97
CA ALA A 417 -19.54 -4.60 4.11
C ALA A 417 -18.23 -3.87 3.76
N LEU A 418 -17.16 -4.63 3.48
CA LEU A 418 -15.84 -4.10 3.10
C LEU A 418 -15.94 -3.17 1.90
N GLU A 419 -16.74 -3.56 0.92
CA GLU A 419 -17.00 -2.83 -0.31
C GLU A 419 -17.82 -1.55 -0.11
N GLU A 420 -18.37 -1.30 1.07
CA GLU A 420 -19.13 -0.07 1.34
C GLU A 420 -18.30 0.98 2.09
N LEU A 421 -17.02 0.71 2.33
CA LEU A 421 -16.15 1.63 3.05
C LEU A 421 -15.62 2.72 2.11
N PRO A 422 -15.56 3.99 2.56
CA PRO A 422 -15.05 5.09 1.73
C PRO A 422 -13.55 4.97 1.43
N MET A 423 -12.82 4.25 2.28
CA MET A 423 -11.39 3.96 2.13
C MET A 423 -11.21 2.51 1.68
N GLY A 424 -10.17 2.24 0.90
CA GLY A 424 -9.81 0.86 0.53
C GLY A 424 -9.28 0.11 1.74
N PHE A 425 -10.16 -0.50 2.53
CA PHE A 425 -9.80 -1.33 3.67
C PHE A 425 -9.59 -2.78 3.22
N LEU A 426 -8.37 -3.26 3.38
CA LEU A 426 -7.86 -4.50 2.79
C LEU A 426 -7.27 -5.41 3.89
N PRO A 427 -8.10 -5.97 4.78
CA PRO A 427 -7.61 -6.89 5.80
C PRO A 427 -7.15 -8.20 5.15
N VAL A 428 -6.02 -8.72 5.62
CA VAL A 428 -5.44 -9.98 5.13
C VAL A 428 -5.78 -11.16 6.04
N THR A 429 -5.88 -12.34 5.44
CA THR A 429 -6.11 -13.63 6.10
C THR A 429 -5.15 -14.68 5.56
N THR A 430 -4.92 -15.73 6.33
CA THR A 430 -4.20 -16.91 5.85
C THR A 430 -5.23 -18.00 5.53
N ASP A 431 -5.34 -18.41 4.27
CA ASP A 431 -6.16 -19.56 3.90
C ASP A 431 -5.37 -20.86 4.15
N LEU A 432 -5.79 -21.64 5.14
CA LEU A 432 -5.15 -22.91 5.48
C LEU A 432 -5.36 -24.00 4.43
N THR A 433 -6.37 -23.88 3.56
CA THR A 433 -6.60 -24.87 2.50
C THR A 433 -5.52 -24.76 1.42
N THR A 434 -5.00 -23.54 1.18
CA THR A 434 -4.03 -23.25 0.11
C THR A 434 -2.66 -22.82 0.64
N GLY A 435 -2.55 -22.43 1.91
CA GLY A 435 -1.34 -21.85 2.51
C GLY A 435 -1.06 -20.40 2.08
N ARG A 436 -2.02 -19.73 1.43
CA ARG A 436 -1.81 -18.42 0.81
C ARG A 436 -2.34 -17.26 1.68
N CYS A 437 -1.71 -16.11 1.52
CA CYS A 437 -2.26 -14.84 1.99
C CYS A 437 -3.42 -14.42 1.09
N VAL A 438 -4.58 -14.16 1.68
CA VAL A 438 -5.79 -13.72 0.99
C VAL A 438 -6.18 -12.34 1.50
N VAL A 439 -6.22 -11.37 0.59
CA VAL A 439 -6.72 -10.01 0.83
C VAL A 439 -8.22 -10.02 0.69
N LEU A 440 -8.95 -9.72 1.76
CA LEU A 440 -10.41 -9.65 1.72
C LEU A 440 -10.85 -8.30 1.14
N GLU A 441 -11.72 -8.34 0.15
CA GLU A 441 -12.16 -7.14 -0.60
C GLU A 441 -13.67 -6.96 -0.63
N LYS A 442 -14.43 -8.05 -0.41
CA LYS A 442 -15.90 -8.04 -0.35
C LYS A 442 -16.41 -8.89 0.82
N GLY A 443 -17.60 -8.55 1.33
CA GLY A 443 -18.30 -9.27 2.39
C GLY A 443 -18.35 -8.52 3.73
N PRO A 444 -18.93 -9.14 4.78
CA PRO A 444 -19.24 -8.44 6.02
C PRO A 444 -17.97 -8.01 6.77
N LEU A 445 -17.90 -6.72 7.13
CA LEU A 445 -16.74 -6.12 7.81
C LEU A 445 -16.38 -6.86 9.10
N ALA A 446 -17.38 -7.13 9.94
CA ALA A 446 -17.19 -7.83 11.21
C ALA A 446 -16.62 -9.26 11.01
N LEU A 447 -17.05 -9.94 9.95
CA LEU A 447 -16.59 -11.28 9.61
C LEU A 447 -15.15 -11.24 9.05
N ALA A 448 -14.81 -10.20 8.27
CA ALA A 448 -13.47 -9.98 7.77
C ALA A 448 -12.46 -9.72 8.92
N VAL A 449 -12.83 -8.90 9.89
CA VAL A 449 -12.02 -8.65 11.10
C VAL A 449 -11.82 -9.93 11.89
N ARG A 450 -12.89 -10.71 12.09
CA ARG A 450 -12.81 -12.01 12.76
C ARG A 450 -11.87 -12.96 12.01
N ALA A 451 -12.01 -13.11 10.70
CA ALA A 451 -11.16 -13.97 9.89
C ALA A 451 -9.68 -13.55 10.00
N SER A 452 -9.40 -12.25 9.86
CA SER A 452 -8.05 -11.68 9.92
C SER A 452 -7.39 -11.80 11.28
N GLY A 453 -8.16 -11.87 12.37
CA GLY A 453 -7.66 -12.05 13.74
C GLY A 453 -7.85 -13.45 14.33
N SER A 454 -8.19 -14.46 13.53
CA SER A 454 -8.41 -15.83 14.00
C SER A 454 -7.08 -16.55 14.30
N ALA A 455 -6.35 -16.13 15.32
CA ALA A 455 -5.01 -16.65 15.63
C ALA A 455 -5.09 -18.13 16.09
N PRO A 456 -4.37 -19.06 15.42
CA PRO A 456 -4.31 -20.46 15.80
C PRO A 456 -3.94 -20.66 17.27
N GLY A 457 -4.68 -21.54 17.95
CA GLY A 457 -4.50 -21.83 19.38
C GLY A 457 -5.22 -20.85 20.32
N VAL A 458 -5.71 -19.71 19.82
CA VAL A 458 -6.50 -18.74 20.60
C VAL A 458 -7.93 -18.62 20.09
N TRP A 459 -8.12 -18.60 18.76
CA TRP A 459 -9.43 -18.63 18.11
C TRP A 459 -9.51 -19.78 17.12
N ALA A 460 -10.68 -20.43 17.02
CA ALA A 460 -10.89 -21.41 15.96
C ALA A 460 -10.93 -20.71 14.59
N PRO A 461 -10.51 -21.41 13.51
CA PRO A 461 -10.53 -20.85 12.16
C PRO A 461 -11.92 -20.36 11.75
N THR A 462 -11.96 -19.34 10.91
CA THR A 462 -13.19 -18.87 10.28
C THR A 462 -13.47 -19.72 9.04
N LEU A 463 -14.50 -20.55 9.11
CA LEU A 463 -14.87 -21.47 8.03
C LEU A 463 -15.77 -20.77 7.01
N GLN A 464 -15.29 -20.65 5.78
CA GLN A 464 -16.08 -20.20 4.64
C GLN A 464 -15.79 -21.11 3.44
N PRO A 465 -16.45 -22.27 3.36
CA PRO A 465 -16.17 -23.27 2.34
C PRO A 465 -16.11 -22.67 0.93
N PRO A 466 -15.06 -23.00 0.13
CA PRO A 466 -14.05 -24.05 0.39
C PRO A 466 -12.87 -23.60 1.28
N ALA A 467 -12.80 -22.32 1.66
CA ALA A 467 -11.66 -21.76 2.39
C ALA A 467 -11.76 -21.94 3.91
N ARG A 468 -10.59 -21.99 4.55
CA ARG A 468 -10.45 -22.01 6.01
C ARG A 468 -9.49 -20.91 6.42
N TYR A 469 -10.02 -19.79 6.89
CA TYR A 469 -9.21 -18.63 7.23
C TYR A 469 -8.72 -18.65 8.68
N VAL A 470 -7.44 -18.34 8.86
CA VAL A 470 -6.83 -17.98 10.14
C VAL A 470 -6.16 -16.61 10.04
N ASP A 471 -5.59 -16.16 11.15
CA ASP A 471 -4.94 -14.86 11.26
C ASP A 471 -3.97 -14.59 10.09
N GLY A 472 -4.12 -13.43 9.48
CA GLY A 472 -3.32 -13.00 8.33
C GLY A 472 -1.84 -12.80 8.67
N ALA A 473 -1.51 -12.57 9.95
CA ALA A 473 -0.15 -12.36 10.41
C ALA A 473 0.79 -13.53 10.09
N PHE A 474 0.25 -14.74 9.93
CA PHE A 474 1.04 -15.94 9.60
C PHE A 474 1.58 -15.96 8.16
N THR A 475 0.96 -15.22 7.24
CA THR A 475 1.41 -15.12 5.85
C THR A 475 1.85 -13.71 5.46
N SER A 476 1.29 -12.68 6.09
CA SER A 476 1.76 -11.31 5.98
C SER A 476 1.49 -10.55 7.27
N MET A 477 2.55 -10.37 8.05
CA MET A 477 2.49 -9.65 9.32
C MET A 477 2.32 -8.15 9.12
N VAL A 478 2.93 -7.57 8.08
CA VAL A 478 2.84 -6.15 7.72
C VAL A 478 2.52 -6.07 6.22
N PRO A 479 1.24 -6.01 5.82
CA PRO A 479 0.81 -6.23 4.42
C PRO A 479 1.11 -5.07 3.45
N VAL A 480 2.38 -4.69 3.30
CA VAL A 480 2.87 -3.66 2.37
C VAL A 480 2.65 -4.06 0.92
N ASP A 481 2.87 -5.34 0.60
CA ASP A 481 2.68 -5.84 -0.76
C ASP A 481 1.25 -5.59 -1.25
N VAL A 482 0.25 -5.71 -0.37
CA VAL A 482 -1.15 -5.40 -0.70
C VAL A 482 -1.28 -3.98 -1.23
N LEU A 483 -0.60 -3.00 -0.61
CA LEU A 483 -0.67 -1.58 -0.99
C LEU A 483 0.08 -1.28 -2.28
N LEU A 484 1.24 -1.91 -2.47
CA LEU A 484 1.98 -1.85 -3.73
C LEU A 484 1.10 -2.32 -4.90
N HIS A 485 0.38 -3.42 -4.71
CA HIS A 485 -0.56 -3.97 -5.68
C HIS A 485 -1.89 -3.21 -5.77
N SER A 486 -2.23 -2.42 -4.75
CA SER A 486 -3.46 -1.61 -4.72
C SER A 486 -3.29 -0.23 -5.37
N GLY A 487 -2.06 0.12 -5.76
CA GLY A 487 -1.76 1.38 -6.44
C GLY A 487 -1.49 2.55 -5.52
N ALA A 488 -1.21 2.34 -4.22
CA ALA A 488 -0.74 3.40 -3.33
C ALA A 488 0.54 4.04 -3.90
N ASP A 489 0.64 5.37 -3.88
CA ASP A 489 1.76 6.16 -4.40
C ASP A 489 2.79 6.54 -3.34
N LEU A 490 2.36 6.61 -2.07
CA LEU A 490 3.19 6.76 -0.88
C LEU A 490 2.72 5.76 0.18
N ILE A 491 3.61 4.91 0.67
CA ILE A 491 3.28 3.82 1.60
C ILE A 491 4.01 4.01 2.93
N PHE A 492 3.23 4.09 4.00
CA PHE A 492 3.75 4.00 5.37
C PHE A 492 3.44 2.62 5.96
N SER A 493 4.43 1.96 6.55
CA SER A 493 4.26 0.68 7.24
C SER A 493 4.49 0.83 8.75
N SER A 494 3.68 0.15 9.55
CA SER A 494 3.78 0.17 11.00
C SER A 494 3.82 -1.24 11.55
N ASN A 495 5.00 -1.67 12.01
CA ASN A 495 5.21 -2.91 12.74
C ASN A 495 5.25 -2.63 14.24
N ILE A 496 4.14 -2.91 14.93
CA ILE A 496 3.98 -2.65 16.37
C ILE A 496 4.16 -3.92 17.20
N PHE A 497 4.67 -5.00 16.60
CA PHE A 497 4.83 -6.26 17.29
C PHE A 497 6.23 -6.36 17.89
N PRO A 498 6.39 -6.27 19.23
CA PRO A 498 7.71 -6.22 19.83
C PRO A 498 8.43 -7.57 19.75
N ALA A 499 9.75 -7.52 19.52
CA ALA A 499 10.62 -8.66 19.79
C ALA A 499 10.99 -8.70 21.29
N GLY A 500 10.65 -9.79 21.96
CA GLY A 500 11.15 -10.07 23.30
C GLY A 500 12.60 -10.58 23.28
N PRO A 501 13.42 -10.29 24.31
CA PRO A 501 14.69 -11.00 24.49
C PRO A 501 14.42 -12.49 24.73
N HIS A 502 15.11 -13.34 23.97
CA HIS A 502 15.05 -14.79 24.15
C HIS A 502 16.17 -15.25 25.07
N HIS A 503 15.78 -15.83 26.20
CA HIS A 503 16.69 -16.60 27.03
C HIS A 503 16.44 -18.07 26.76
N ALA A 504 17.43 -18.76 26.20
CA ALA A 504 17.43 -20.21 26.16
C ALA A 504 17.19 -20.74 27.58
N ALA A 505 16.32 -21.75 27.72
CA ALA A 505 16.06 -22.38 29.01
C ALA A 505 17.40 -22.81 29.62
N ARG A 506 17.81 -22.15 30.71
CA ARG A 506 19.03 -22.54 31.42
C ARG A 506 18.74 -23.84 32.16
N PRO A 507 19.47 -24.93 31.88
CA PRO A 507 19.27 -26.16 32.62
C PRO A 507 19.64 -25.92 34.09
N LEU A 508 18.82 -26.45 35.00
CA LEU A 508 19.03 -26.34 36.46
C LEU A 508 20.35 -27.01 36.90
N LEU A 509 20.85 -27.97 36.12
CA LEU A 509 22.11 -28.67 36.34
C LEU A 509 23.02 -28.47 35.12
N PRO A 510 24.34 -28.30 35.30
CA PRO A 510 25.28 -28.27 34.18
C PRO A 510 25.44 -29.68 33.56
N GLY A 511 25.79 -29.72 32.26
CA GLY A 511 26.09 -30.97 31.54
C GLY A 511 24.89 -31.66 30.88
N ALA A 512 25.14 -32.82 30.27
CA ALA A 512 24.18 -33.53 29.42
C ALA A 512 22.89 -33.95 30.14
N VAL A 513 22.97 -34.30 31.43
CA VAL A 513 21.81 -34.70 32.24
C VAL A 513 20.88 -33.51 32.49
N GLY A 514 21.43 -32.32 32.79
CA GLY A 514 20.64 -31.11 32.98
C GLY A 514 19.93 -30.66 31.70
N LEU A 515 20.61 -30.78 30.55
CA LEU A 515 20.00 -30.57 29.24
C LEU A 515 18.84 -31.54 28.98
N PHE A 516 19.04 -32.83 29.22
CA PHE A 516 17.98 -33.85 29.08
C PHE A 516 16.75 -33.55 29.95
N LEU A 517 16.96 -33.23 31.23
CA LEU A 517 15.85 -32.88 32.15
C LEU A 517 15.15 -31.58 31.75
N SER A 518 15.88 -30.58 31.26
CA SER A 518 15.28 -29.34 30.75
C SER A 518 14.38 -29.59 29.53
N ALA A 519 14.73 -30.56 28.69
CA ALA A 519 13.94 -30.97 27.54
C ALA A 519 12.66 -31.74 27.91
N LEU A 520 12.54 -32.27 29.13
CA LEU A 520 11.34 -32.95 29.61
C LEU A 520 10.29 -32.02 30.23
N ASN A 521 10.58 -30.72 30.40
CA ASN A 521 9.64 -29.77 31.01
C ASN A 521 8.57 -29.30 30.00
N PRO A 522 7.30 -29.75 30.11
CA PRO A 522 6.26 -29.40 29.13
C PRO A 522 5.91 -27.91 29.14
N VAL A 523 6.00 -27.25 30.29
CA VAL A 523 5.70 -25.81 30.43
C VAL A 523 6.79 -24.97 29.77
N ALA A 524 8.06 -25.33 29.96
CA ALA A 524 9.18 -24.64 29.32
C ALA A 524 9.09 -24.78 27.79
N ARG A 525 8.77 -25.97 27.28
CA ARG A 525 8.58 -26.23 25.84
C ARG A 525 7.41 -25.43 25.25
N ALA A 526 6.29 -25.35 25.95
CA ALA A 526 5.14 -24.55 25.50
C ALA A 526 5.50 -23.05 25.44
N LYS A 527 6.23 -22.53 26.43
CA LYS A 527 6.73 -21.15 26.41
C LYS A 527 7.72 -20.90 25.27
N ASP A 528 8.62 -21.84 25.02
CA ASP A 528 9.61 -21.74 23.95
C ASP A 528 8.97 -21.78 22.55
N LEU A 529 7.94 -22.61 22.36
CA LEU A 529 7.15 -22.65 21.13
C LEU A 529 6.43 -21.31 20.88
N LEU A 530 5.77 -20.77 21.91
CA LEU A 530 5.09 -19.47 21.84
C LEU A 530 6.08 -18.36 21.48
N ALA A 531 7.22 -18.32 22.17
CA ALA A 531 8.24 -17.32 21.95
C ALA A 531 8.86 -17.45 20.54
N SER A 532 9.09 -18.67 20.06
CA SER A 532 9.57 -18.91 18.68
C SER A 532 8.59 -18.39 17.64
N GLY A 533 7.28 -18.56 17.87
CA GLY A 533 6.23 -17.95 17.05
C GLY A 533 6.29 -16.42 17.04
N VAL A 534 6.52 -15.79 18.20
CA VAL A 534 6.70 -14.32 18.29
C VAL A 534 7.88 -13.87 17.44
N LEU A 535 9.04 -14.52 17.55
CA LEU A 535 10.21 -14.16 16.76
C LEU A 535 9.95 -14.29 15.27
N LEU A 536 9.31 -15.38 14.86
CA LEU A 536 9.00 -15.61 13.45
C LEU A 536 8.11 -14.49 12.90
N LEU A 537 7.02 -14.16 13.61
CA LEU A 537 6.11 -13.08 13.22
C LEU A 537 6.79 -11.72 13.22
N HIS A 538 7.60 -11.41 14.24
CA HIS A 538 8.36 -10.17 14.32
C HIS A 538 9.34 -10.04 13.14
N ARG A 539 10.13 -11.08 12.87
CA ARG A 539 11.09 -11.08 11.75
C ARG A 539 10.41 -11.01 10.40
N SER A 540 9.28 -11.68 10.21
CA SER A 540 8.46 -11.53 8.99
C SER A 540 8.01 -10.08 8.85
N GLY A 541 7.51 -9.49 9.93
CA GLY A 541 7.09 -8.10 9.98
C GLY A 541 8.19 -7.11 9.58
N ASP A 542 9.40 -7.27 10.11
CA ASP A 542 10.56 -6.41 9.78
C ASP A 542 10.92 -6.46 8.28
N LEU A 543 10.87 -7.65 7.68
CA LEU A 543 11.20 -7.86 6.27
C LEU A 543 10.12 -7.28 5.34
N GLU A 544 8.86 -7.38 5.76
CA GLU A 544 7.72 -6.83 5.03
C GLU A 544 7.65 -5.30 5.17
N SER A 545 7.83 -4.77 6.39
CA SER A 545 7.77 -3.32 6.68
C SER A 545 8.85 -2.54 5.91
N ALA A 546 10.02 -3.14 5.73
CA ALA A 546 11.15 -2.60 4.95
C ALA A 546 10.80 -2.24 3.50
N ARG A 547 9.69 -2.77 2.95
CA ARG A 547 9.26 -2.51 1.57
C ARG A 547 8.44 -1.22 1.42
N GLY A 548 8.00 -0.61 2.51
CA GLY A 548 7.29 0.67 2.49
C GLY A 548 8.23 1.83 2.16
N ASP A 549 7.68 2.98 1.74
CA ASP A 549 8.47 4.21 1.54
C ASP A 549 9.05 4.70 2.86
N LEU A 550 8.22 4.64 3.91
CA LEU A 550 8.52 5.01 5.28
C LEU A 550 7.99 3.92 6.19
N ARG A 551 8.69 3.70 7.30
CA ARG A 551 8.31 2.66 8.27
C ARG A 551 8.55 3.09 9.70
N TYR A 552 7.72 2.56 10.57
CA TYR A 552 7.94 2.55 12.00
C TYR A 552 7.90 1.10 12.49
N ASP A 553 9.02 0.65 13.03
CA ASP A 553 9.15 -0.67 13.65
C ASP A 553 9.40 -0.47 15.15
N VAL A 554 8.55 -1.03 15.99
CA VAL A 554 8.71 -0.95 17.45
C VAL A 554 9.98 -1.70 17.88
N GLY A 555 10.74 -1.10 18.79
CA GLY A 555 11.96 -1.72 19.31
C GLY A 555 11.72 -2.99 20.14
N THR A 556 12.81 -3.64 20.56
CA THR A 556 12.73 -4.85 21.41
C THR A 556 12.17 -4.51 22.79
N ARG A 557 11.15 -5.25 23.23
CA ARG A 557 10.49 -5.08 24.53
C ARG A 557 10.13 -6.43 25.15
N GLU A 558 10.32 -6.58 26.45
CA GLU A 558 9.83 -7.75 27.19
C GLU A 558 8.31 -7.68 27.30
N HIS A 559 7.61 -8.51 26.53
CA HIS A 559 6.17 -8.66 26.71
C HIS A 559 5.69 -10.08 26.37
N PRO A 560 5.17 -10.85 27.34
CA PRO A 560 4.62 -12.17 27.06
C PRO A 560 3.35 -12.07 26.19
N LEU A 561 3.19 -12.99 25.23
CA LEU A 561 1.98 -13.11 24.38
C LEU A 561 0.68 -13.18 25.18
N ILE A 562 0.69 -13.78 26.37
CA ILE A 562 -0.52 -13.87 27.21
C ILE A 562 -0.92 -12.48 27.72
N GLY A 563 0.05 -11.59 27.96
CA GLY A 563 -0.20 -10.20 28.32
C GLY A 563 -0.79 -9.39 27.15
N SER A 564 -0.51 -9.76 25.90
CA SER A 564 -0.99 -9.00 24.74
C SER A 564 -2.50 -9.10 24.51
N MET A 565 -3.20 -9.93 25.30
CA MET A 565 -4.65 -10.08 25.28
C MET A 565 -5.36 -9.32 26.42
N ARG A 566 -4.60 -8.62 27.27
CA ARG A 566 -5.12 -7.78 28.37
C ARG A 566 -5.36 -6.35 27.92
N PHE A 567 -6.38 -6.17 27.10
CA PHE A 567 -6.79 -4.87 26.55
C PHE A 567 -7.21 -3.81 27.58
N THR A 568 -7.41 -4.19 28.84
CA THR A 568 -7.66 -3.22 29.93
C THR A 568 -6.50 -2.26 30.17
N HIS A 569 -5.27 -2.61 29.76
CA HIS A 569 -4.07 -1.74 29.85
C HIS A 569 -3.89 -0.83 28.62
N VAL A 570 -4.96 -0.59 27.86
CA VAL A 570 -4.92 0.22 26.63
C VAL A 570 -4.35 1.62 26.85
N ASP A 571 -4.60 2.23 28.01
CA ASP A 571 -4.13 3.59 28.27
C ASP A 571 -2.62 3.66 28.46
N GLU A 572 -2.02 2.66 29.10
CA GLU A 572 -0.56 2.57 29.23
C GLU A 572 0.10 2.48 27.85
N VAL A 573 -0.46 1.66 26.95
CA VAL A 573 0.04 1.50 25.57
C VAL A 573 -0.12 2.79 24.77
N LEU A 574 -1.23 3.51 24.92
CA LEU A 574 -1.45 4.79 24.24
C LEU A 574 -0.53 5.90 24.77
N ASP A 575 -0.30 5.94 26.07
CA ASP A 575 0.62 6.88 26.72
C ASP A 575 2.08 6.57 26.35
N GLU A 576 2.41 5.30 26.13
CA GLU A 576 3.70 4.88 25.59
C GLU A 576 3.85 5.31 24.13
N ALA A 577 2.85 5.06 23.28
CA ALA A 577 2.85 5.50 21.88
C ALA A 577 2.99 7.02 21.77
N ALA A 578 2.31 7.78 22.64
CA ALA A 578 2.38 9.24 22.66
C ALA A 578 3.74 9.80 23.12
N ARG A 579 4.51 9.01 23.88
CA ARG A 579 5.88 9.37 24.32
C ARG A 579 6.96 8.84 23.40
N ASP A 580 6.60 8.04 22.40
CA ASP A 580 7.55 7.45 21.45
C ASP A 580 8.01 8.50 20.42
N MET A 581 9.16 9.11 20.71
CA MET A 581 9.77 10.11 19.82
C MET A 581 10.16 9.52 18.46
N GLY A 582 10.44 8.22 18.37
CA GLY A 582 10.75 7.56 17.11
C GLY A 582 9.51 7.45 16.21
N LEU A 583 8.35 7.15 16.81
CA LEU A 583 7.07 7.18 16.10
C LEU A 583 6.76 8.61 15.61
N GLU A 584 6.80 9.60 16.50
CA GLU A 584 6.49 10.99 16.13
C GLU A 584 7.42 11.50 15.01
N GLN A 585 8.72 11.23 15.09
CA GLN A 585 9.67 11.58 14.02
C GLN A 585 9.26 10.97 12.67
N LYS A 586 8.90 9.68 12.64
CA LYS A 586 8.48 9.01 11.41
C LYS A 586 7.16 9.54 10.84
N LEU A 587 6.24 9.98 11.69
CA LEU A 587 5.00 10.62 11.24
C LEU A 587 5.25 12.01 10.67
N LEU A 588 6.21 12.76 11.20
CA LEU A 588 6.64 14.03 10.62
C LEU A 588 7.38 13.84 9.29
N GLU A 589 8.23 12.82 9.17
CA GLU A 589 8.82 12.43 7.88
C GLU A 589 7.74 12.06 6.85
N LEU A 590 6.69 11.34 7.27
CA LEU A 590 5.55 11.03 6.40
C LEU A 590 4.79 12.27 5.98
N LYS A 591 4.56 13.23 6.89
CA LYS A 591 3.96 14.51 6.54
C LYS A 591 4.77 15.25 5.49
N GLN A 592 6.10 15.31 5.65
CA GLN A 592 6.98 15.95 4.66
C GLN A 592 6.91 15.24 3.30
N ALA A 593 6.93 13.90 3.29
CA ALA A 593 6.77 13.12 2.07
C ALA A 593 5.41 13.36 1.39
N TRP A 594 4.34 13.47 2.19
CA TRP A 594 3.01 13.82 1.72
C TRP A 594 2.97 15.25 1.14
N GLU A 595 3.55 16.24 1.82
CA GLU A 595 3.60 17.63 1.32
C GLU A 595 4.38 17.73 0.00
N ALA A 596 5.49 16.99 -0.12
CA ALA A 596 6.24 16.89 -1.37
C ALA A 596 5.43 16.23 -2.50
N LEU A 597 4.66 15.19 -2.18
CA LEU A 597 3.77 14.52 -3.13
C LEU A 597 2.57 15.40 -3.53
N ARG A 598 2.02 16.14 -2.57
CA ARG A 598 0.90 17.07 -2.72
C ARG A 598 1.30 18.27 -3.57
N GLY A 599 2.41 18.92 -3.23
CA GLY A 599 2.88 20.17 -3.80
C GLY A 599 3.75 20.02 -5.04
N ARG A 600 3.52 19.03 -5.92
CA ARG A 600 4.24 18.84 -7.21
C ARG A 600 4.14 20.10 -8.12
N ARG A 601 4.83 21.17 -7.77
CA ARG A 601 5.01 22.41 -8.51
C ARG A 601 6.48 22.84 -8.38
N ASN A 602 7.13 22.97 -9.54
CA ASN A 602 8.41 23.65 -9.81
C ASN A 602 9.68 23.15 -9.09
N ALA A 603 10.27 22.07 -9.61
CA ALA A 603 11.74 21.93 -9.61
C ALA A 603 12.39 22.33 -10.95
N ALA A 604 11.58 22.58 -11.99
CA ALA A 604 12.04 23.08 -13.29
C ALA A 604 11.07 24.16 -13.79
N GLY A 605 11.39 25.43 -13.58
CA GLY A 605 10.54 26.53 -14.02
C GLY A 605 10.96 27.86 -13.42
N GLY A 606 11.97 28.47 -14.04
CA GLY A 606 12.33 29.86 -13.79
C GLY A 606 11.13 30.80 -13.93
N ARG A 607 11.29 31.98 -13.37
CA ARG A 607 10.37 33.11 -13.52
C ARG A 607 9.97 33.23 -15.00
N TRP A 608 8.68 33.04 -15.30
CA TRP A 608 8.09 33.63 -16.49
C TRP A 608 6.98 34.55 -16.02
N ALA A 609 7.34 35.84 -15.98
CA ALA A 609 6.42 36.94 -16.01
C ALA A 609 5.90 37.08 -17.45
N ALA A 610 4.57 37.21 -17.58
CA ALA A 610 3.77 37.83 -18.63
C ALA A 610 2.44 37.07 -18.75
#